data_AF-A8USU3-F1
#
_entry.id   AF-A8USU3-F1
#
_cell.length_a   1.000
_cell.length_b   1.000
_cell.length_c   1.000
_cell.angle_alpha   90.00
_cell.angle_beta   90.00
_cell.angle_gamma   90.00
#
_symmetry.space_group_name_H-M   'P 1'
#
loop_
_entity.id
_entity.type
_entity.pdbx_description
1 polymer ?
#
loop_
_entity_poly.entity_id
_entity_poly.type
_entity_poly.pdbx_seq_one_letter_code
_entity_poly.pdbx_strand_id
1 'polypeptide(L)'
;MRVRCLEHRELCPFCHRIALTVCEYSEPYPRVEATCECCGYRSYDIPMELNRETFFQILDRLSRKEIGEICIDDRCGSRDIIKLLQEGRYTEYRCLECGAEWNSDDMLKAIKRVKSVQKYITNGSSLVDVLKAEEGECPLCGWDIGHLHEGYAVEIKCPICGYHNEFKEEFPEKEPPPEVCAKFEKSEEAG
;
A
#
# COMPACT_ATOMS: atom_id res chain seq x y z
N MET A 1 20.63 4.77 2.35
CA MET A 1 20.98 3.47 1.72
C MET A 1 20.16 3.38 0.45
N ARG A 2 20.77 3.12 -0.71
CA ARG A 2 20.01 2.92 -1.95
C ARG A 2 19.17 1.66 -1.77
N VAL A 3 17.87 1.75 -2.00
CA VAL A 3 16.95 0.61 -1.91
C VAL A 3 17.47 -0.47 -2.86
N ARG A 4 17.71 -1.69 -2.35
CA ARG A 4 18.14 -2.81 -3.18
C ARG A 4 16.89 -3.40 -3.81
N CYS A 5 16.75 -3.16 -5.09
CA CYS A 5 15.81 -3.84 -5.96
C CYS A 5 16.26 -5.30 -6.10
N LEU A 6 15.42 -6.25 -5.73
CA LEU A 6 15.57 -7.62 -6.19
C LEU A 6 15.05 -7.62 -7.63
N GLU A 7 15.98 -7.62 -8.58
CA GLU A 7 15.67 -7.67 -10.01
C GLU A 7 15.58 -9.14 -10.45
N HIS A 8 14.37 -9.61 -10.72
CA HIS A 8 14.15 -10.87 -11.43
C HIS A 8 13.34 -10.63 -12.70
N ARG A 9 13.46 -11.57 -13.65
CA ARG A 9 12.75 -11.50 -14.93
C ARG A 9 11.55 -12.42 -14.91
N GLU A 10 10.44 -11.87 -15.33
CA GLU A 10 9.14 -12.53 -15.39
C GLU A 10 8.53 -12.49 -16.79
N LEU A 11 7.44 -13.23 -16.97
CA LEU A 11 6.69 -13.27 -18.21
C LEU A 11 6.00 -11.92 -18.45
N CYS A 12 6.35 -11.24 -19.53
CA CYS A 12 5.65 -10.03 -19.93
C CYS A 12 4.24 -10.37 -20.46
N PRO A 13 3.17 -9.78 -19.92
CA PRO A 13 1.80 -10.06 -20.37
C PRO A 13 1.51 -9.57 -21.79
N PHE A 14 2.32 -8.65 -22.32
CA PHE A 14 2.16 -8.12 -23.67
C PHE A 14 2.91 -8.96 -24.72
N CYS A 15 4.24 -9.11 -24.58
CA CYS A 15 5.05 -9.78 -25.61
C CYS A 15 5.29 -11.28 -25.35
N HIS A 16 4.78 -11.82 -24.23
CA HIS A 16 4.89 -13.24 -23.85
C HIS A 16 6.34 -13.77 -23.79
N ARG A 17 7.27 -12.90 -23.42
CA ARG A 17 8.69 -13.23 -23.21
C ARG A 17 9.10 -13.03 -21.76
N ILE A 18 10.05 -13.82 -21.28
CA ILE A 18 10.67 -13.69 -19.96
C ILE A 18 11.64 -12.50 -19.98
N ALA A 19 11.04 -11.31 -19.99
CA ALA A 19 11.71 -10.03 -20.23
C ALA A 19 11.16 -8.90 -19.35
N LEU A 20 10.21 -9.19 -18.48
CA LEU A 20 9.65 -8.24 -17.53
C LEU A 20 10.59 -8.15 -16.33
N THR A 21 11.38 -7.08 -16.24
CA THR A 21 12.21 -6.84 -15.07
C THR A 21 11.33 -6.28 -13.98
N VAL A 22 11.10 -7.09 -12.94
CA VAL A 22 10.32 -6.73 -11.75
C VAL A 22 11.30 -6.21 -10.72
N CYS A 23 10.99 -5.04 -10.16
CA CYS A 23 11.72 -4.50 -9.04
C CYS A 23 10.95 -4.72 -7.75
N GLU A 24 11.32 -5.75 -6.99
CA GLU A 24 10.80 -5.94 -5.64
C GLU A 24 11.72 -5.24 -4.65
N TYR A 25 11.22 -4.21 -3.97
CA TYR A 25 11.94 -3.60 -2.88
C TYR A 25 11.87 -4.53 -1.67
N SER A 26 13.02 -5.09 -1.28
CA SER A 26 13.15 -5.97 -0.10
C SER A 26 12.81 -5.20 1.16
N GLU A 27 11.55 -5.23 1.54
CA GLU A 27 10.96 -4.55 2.69
C GLU A 27 11.13 -3.01 2.75
N PRO A 28 10.15 -2.29 3.31
CA PRO A 28 8.80 -2.71 3.59
C PRO A 28 7.87 -1.86 2.71
N TYR A 29 7.64 -2.18 1.44
CA TYR A 29 6.45 -1.76 0.66
C TYR A 29 6.59 -2.43 -0.73
N PRO A 30 5.69 -3.35 -1.13
CA PRO A 30 5.79 -4.07 -2.39
C PRO A 30 5.41 -3.13 -3.54
N ARG A 31 6.29 -2.19 -3.86
CA ARG A 31 6.13 -1.40 -5.09
C ARG A 31 6.74 -2.18 -6.20
N VAL A 32 5.88 -2.77 -6.99
CA VAL A 32 6.28 -3.37 -8.24
C VAL A 32 6.36 -2.25 -9.25
N GLU A 33 7.59 -1.77 -9.51
CA GLU A 33 7.87 -1.19 -10.83
C GLU A 33 8.36 -2.35 -11.69
N ALA A 34 7.54 -2.74 -12.66
CA ALA A 34 7.87 -3.75 -13.63
C ALA A 34 8.01 -3.09 -15.01
N THR A 35 9.15 -3.28 -15.67
CA THR A 35 9.40 -2.76 -17.01
C THR A 35 9.91 -3.87 -17.91
N CYS A 36 9.25 -4.07 -19.05
CA CYS A 36 9.67 -5.06 -20.04
C CYS A 36 10.82 -4.52 -20.89
N GLU A 37 11.99 -5.13 -20.77
CA GLU A 37 13.19 -4.80 -21.55
C GLU A 37 13.04 -5.08 -23.06
N CYS A 38 12.00 -5.82 -23.46
CA CYS A 38 11.71 -6.19 -24.85
C CYS A 38 10.77 -5.18 -25.51
N CYS A 39 9.54 -5.05 -24.98
CA CYS A 39 8.47 -4.30 -25.65
C CYS A 39 8.21 -2.92 -25.05
N GLY A 40 8.79 -2.62 -23.87
CA GLY A 40 8.53 -1.36 -23.17
C GLY A 40 7.22 -1.33 -22.39
N TYR A 41 6.54 -2.48 -22.21
CA TYR A 41 5.43 -2.59 -21.27
C TYR A 41 5.88 -2.16 -19.87
N ARG A 42 5.07 -1.36 -19.18
CA ARG A 42 5.35 -0.90 -17.81
C ARG A 42 4.14 -1.10 -16.92
N SER A 43 4.40 -1.45 -15.67
CA SER A 43 3.40 -1.60 -14.62
C SER A 43 3.99 -0.98 -13.36
N TYR A 44 3.29 -0.03 -12.74
CA TYR A 44 3.80 0.67 -11.56
C TYR A 44 2.71 1.10 -10.59
N ASP A 45 3.12 1.16 -9.32
CA ASP A 45 2.33 1.67 -8.20
C ASP A 45 2.35 3.20 -8.12
N ILE A 46 1.19 3.82 -7.91
CA ILE A 46 1.00 5.25 -7.67
C ILE A 46 0.47 5.42 -6.24
N PRO A 47 1.29 5.87 -5.27
CA PRO A 47 0.82 6.09 -3.91
C PRO A 47 -0.15 7.27 -3.84
N MET A 48 -1.13 7.22 -2.92
CA MET A 48 -2.03 8.35 -2.64
C MET A 48 -1.25 9.64 -2.38
N GLU A 49 -1.75 10.75 -2.93
CA GLU A 49 -1.16 12.06 -2.68
C GLU A 49 -1.37 12.50 -1.22
N LEU A 50 -0.27 12.63 -0.48
CA LEU A 50 -0.26 13.06 0.91
C LEU A 50 0.10 14.54 1.05
N ASN A 51 -0.86 15.41 0.74
CA ASN A 51 -0.75 16.84 1.00
C ASN A 51 -1.23 17.19 2.43
N ARG A 52 -1.10 18.47 2.81
CA ARG A 52 -1.45 18.95 4.16
C ARG A 52 -2.92 18.67 4.54
N GLU A 53 -3.83 18.81 3.59
CA GLU A 53 -5.25 18.57 3.81
C GLU A 53 -5.52 17.07 3.98
N THR A 54 -4.93 16.23 3.12
CA THR A 54 -5.00 14.77 3.24
C THR A 54 -4.52 14.31 4.62
N PHE A 55 -3.37 14.81 5.10
CA PHE A 55 -2.87 14.47 6.43
C PHE A 55 -3.84 14.88 7.55
N PHE A 56 -4.46 16.06 7.44
CA PHE A 56 -5.44 16.50 8.42
C PHE A 56 -6.65 15.56 8.46
N GLN A 57 -7.21 15.20 7.31
CA GLN A 57 -8.35 14.28 7.22
C GLN A 57 -8.03 12.90 7.79
N ILE A 58 -6.83 12.38 7.51
CA ILE A 58 -6.37 11.08 8.04
C ILE A 58 -6.21 11.15 9.57
N LEU A 59 -5.56 12.18 10.09
CA LEU A 59 -5.34 12.33 11.53
C LEU A 59 -6.63 12.58 12.30
N ASP A 60 -7.57 13.36 11.74
CA ASP A 60 -8.90 13.54 12.30
C ASP A 60 -9.63 12.19 12.41
N ARG A 61 -9.67 11.43 11.32
CA ARG A 61 -10.27 10.09 11.29
C ARG A 61 -9.70 9.15 12.35
N LEU A 62 -8.38 9.05 12.44
CA LEU A 62 -7.73 8.20 13.43
C LEU A 62 -8.01 8.67 14.86
N SER A 63 -8.08 9.98 15.11
CA SER A 63 -8.42 10.54 16.43
C SER A 63 -9.85 10.20 16.85
N ARG A 64 -10.79 10.22 15.93
CA ARG A 64 -12.19 9.84 16.19
C ARG A 64 -12.33 8.34 16.50
N LYS A 65 -11.52 7.49 15.87
CA LYS A 65 -11.40 6.06 16.19
C LYS A 65 -10.75 5.81 17.56
N GLU A 66 -9.74 6.60 17.92
CA GLU A 66 -9.02 6.50 19.21
C GLU A 66 -9.94 6.72 20.43
N ILE A 67 -10.91 7.65 20.31
CA ILE A 67 -11.89 7.91 21.37
C ILE A 67 -13.17 7.06 21.26
N GLY A 68 -13.25 6.17 20.28
CA GLY A 68 -14.42 5.32 20.03
C GLY A 68 -15.66 6.08 19.55
N GLU A 69 -15.49 7.19 18.83
CA GLU A 69 -16.62 7.93 18.24
C GLU A 69 -17.16 7.25 16.96
N ILE A 70 -16.27 6.60 16.20
CA ILE A 70 -16.58 5.88 14.97
C ILE A 70 -15.89 4.53 14.95
N CYS A 71 -16.50 3.56 14.24
CA CYS A 71 -15.98 2.22 14.08
C CYS A 71 -14.58 2.27 13.46
N ILE A 72 -13.70 1.37 13.91
CA ILE A 72 -12.35 1.29 13.38
C ILE A 72 -12.30 0.94 11.89
N ASP A 73 -13.28 0.19 11.40
CA ASP A 73 -13.43 -0.15 9.99
C ASP A 73 -14.35 0.85 9.27
N ASP A 74 -13.78 1.62 8.32
CA ASP A 74 -14.50 2.60 7.50
C ASP A 74 -15.62 1.97 6.65
N ARG A 75 -15.54 0.68 6.34
CA ARG A 75 -16.58 -0.04 5.59
C ARG A 75 -17.86 -0.20 6.41
N CYS A 76 -17.73 -0.28 7.73
CA CYS A 76 -18.85 -0.28 8.66
C CYS A 76 -19.31 1.15 8.93
N GLY A 77 -18.40 2.03 9.34
CA GLY A 77 -18.71 3.45 9.60
C GLY A 77 -19.71 3.70 10.74
N SER A 78 -20.09 2.66 11.50
CA SER A 78 -21.04 2.77 12.61
C SER A 78 -20.51 3.67 13.73
N ARG A 79 -21.44 4.26 14.47
CA ARG A 79 -21.19 5.01 15.71
C ARG A 79 -21.69 4.27 16.95
N ASP A 80 -22.28 3.10 16.77
CA ASP A 80 -22.76 2.27 17.88
C ASP A 80 -21.60 1.45 18.45
N ILE A 81 -20.94 2.03 19.45
CA ILE A 81 -19.66 1.57 19.98
C ILE A 81 -19.75 1.57 21.50
N ILE A 82 -19.36 0.45 22.10
CA ILE A 82 -19.26 0.30 23.55
C ILE A 82 -17.80 0.30 23.99
N LYS A 83 -17.58 0.77 25.21
CA LYS A 83 -16.30 0.61 25.91
C LYS A 83 -16.33 -0.70 26.69
N LEU A 84 -15.40 -1.60 26.39
CA LEU A 84 -15.26 -2.89 27.06
C LEU A 84 -14.48 -2.77 28.36
N LEU A 85 -13.37 -2.02 28.32
CA LEU A 85 -12.43 -1.84 29.43
C LEU A 85 -11.91 -0.39 29.41
N GLN A 86 -11.65 0.18 30.59
CA GLN A 86 -10.96 1.46 30.73
C GLN A 86 -9.98 1.41 31.92
N GLU A 87 -8.68 1.54 31.63
CA GLU A 87 -7.60 1.55 32.61
C GLU A 87 -6.75 2.81 32.44
N GLY A 88 -7.07 3.85 33.20
CA GLY A 88 -6.42 5.16 33.06
C GLY A 88 -6.70 5.79 31.70
N ARG A 89 -5.67 5.86 30.84
CA ARG A 89 -5.79 6.36 29.45
C ARG A 89 -6.04 5.25 28.43
N TYR A 90 -5.83 3.99 28.81
CA TYR A 90 -6.10 2.85 27.96
C TYR A 90 -7.60 2.57 27.92
N THR A 91 -8.16 2.35 26.73
CA THR A 91 -9.57 1.98 26.54
C THR A 91 -9.69 0.94 25.44
N GLU A 92 -10.53 -0.06 25.66
CA GLU A 92 -10.93 -1.06 24.65
C GLU A 92 -12.35 -0.78 24.17
N TYR A 93 -12.56 -0.91 22.87
CA TYR A 93 -13.81 -0.63 22.19
C TYR A 93 -14.30 -1.84 21.42
N ARG A 94 -15.62 -1.96 21.30
CA ARG A 94 -16.28 -2.88 20.36
C ARG A 94 -17.37 -2.15 19.61
N CYS A 95 -17.39 -2.30 18.28
CA CYS A 95 -18.52 -1.88 17.47
C CYS A 95 -19.65 -2.90 17.58
N LEU A 96 -20.87 -2.47 17.91
CA LEU A 96 -22.03 -3.36 18.06
C LEU A 96 -22.60 -3.85 16.72
N GLU A 97 -22.29 -3.16 15.62
CA GLU A 97 -22.79 -3.51 14.29
C GLU A 97 -21.92 -4.58 13.61
N CYS A 98 -20.61 -4.34 13.48
CA CYS A 98 -19.70 -5.27 12.79
C CYS A 98 -18.89 -6.18 13.73
N GLY A 99 -18.97 -5.97 15.05
CA GLY A 99 -18.23 -6.74 16.04
C GLY A 99 -16.73 -6.44 16.10
N ALA A 100 -16.22 -5.48 15.32
CA ALA A 100 -14.81 -5.11 15.34
C ALA A 100 -14.39 -4.60 16.72
N GLU A 101 -13.21 -5.00 17.15
CA GLU A 101 -12.59 -4.61 18.43
C GLU A 101 -11.27 -3.92 18.20
N TRP A 102 -10.98 -2.92 19.03
CA TRP A 102 -9.71 -2.20 19.00
C TRP A 102 -9.45 -1.51 20.33
N ASN A 103 -8.21 -1.07 20.53
CA ASN A 103 -7.82 -0.32 21.73
C ASN A 103 -7.18 1.03 21.37
N SER A 104 -7.18 1.93 22.35
CA SER A 104 -6.60 3.28 22.21
C SER A 104 -5.09 3.26 21.94
N ASP A 105 -4.35 2.29 22.46
CA ASP A 105 -2.89 2.23 22.33
C ASP A 105 -2.45 1.97 20.88
N ASP A 106 -3.10 1.03 20.20
CA ASP A 106 -2.84 0.73 18.79
C ASP A 106 -3.23 1.92 17.90
N MET A 107 -4.33 2.60 18.22
CA MET A 107 -4.69 3.84 17.53
C MET A 107 -3.66 4.94 17.75
N LEU A 108 -3.13 5.10 18.95
CA LEU A 108 -2.07 6.06 19.25
C LEU A 108 -0.76 5.71 18.53
N LYS A 109 -0.42 4.43 18.37
CA LYS A 109 0.73 4.00 17.55
C LYS A 109 0.52 4.38 16.08
N ALA A 110 -0.67 4.12 15.53
CA ALA A 110 -1.02 4.49 14.17
C ALA A 110 -0.91 6.00 13.93
N ILE A 111 -1.49 6.82 14.83
CA ILE A 111 -1.40 8.28 14.78
C ILE A 111 0.05 8.77 14.82
N LYS A 112 0.89 8.19 15.68
CA LYS A 112 2.32 8.53 15.77
C LYS A 112 3.06 8.22 14.47
N ARG A 113 2.76 7.10 13.81
CA ARG A 113 3.36 6.72 12.52
C ARG A 113 2.98 7.72 11.44
N VAL A 114 1.70 8.08 11.30
CA VAL A 114 1.23 9.09 10.32
C VAL A 114 1.91 10.46 10.56
N LYS A 115 1.99 10.91 11.82
CA LYS A 115 2.67 12.18 12.17
C LYS A 115 4.16 12.14 11.85
N SER A 116 4.81 10.99 12.04
CA SER A 116 6.21 10.78 11.65
C SER A 116 6.37 10.94 10.15
N VAL A 117 5.54 10.26 9.36
CA VAL A 117 5.55 10.35 7.88
C VAL A 117 5.35 11.79 7.41
N GLN A 118 4.36 12.49 7.96
CA GLN A 118 4.08 13.90 7.68
C GLN A 118 5.33 14.78 7.91
N LYS A 119 6.03 14.57 9.02
CA LYS A 119 7.25 15.32 9.37
C LYS A 119 8.37 15.07 8.35
N TYR A 120 8.59 13.84 7.93
CA TYR A 120 9.63 13.51 6.94
C TYR A 120 9.34 14.15 5.58
N ILE A 121 8.11 14.06 5.09
CA ILE A 121 7.72 14.69 3.81
C ILE A 121 7.87 16.21 3.89
N THR A 122 7.44 16.83 4.98
CA THR A 122 7.58 18.28 5.19
C THR A 122 9.05 18.73 5.21
N ASN A 123 9.96 17.85 5.60
CA ASN A 123 11.41 18.10 5.61
C ASN A 123 12.09 17.80 4.25
N GLY A 124 11.32 17.51 3.19
CA GLY A 124 11.83 17.30 1.84
C GLY A 124 12.30 15.87 1.55
N SER A 125 11.99 14.89 2.41
CA SER A 125 12.22 13.47 2.09
C SER A 125 11.23 12.98 1.04
N SER A 126 11.65 12.05 0.18
CA SER A 126 10.75 11.41 -0.78
C SER A 126 9.71 10.57 -0.06
N LEU A 127 8.45 10.65 -0.47
CA LEU A 127 7.35 9.84 0.08
C LEU A 127 7.69 8.35 0.08
N VAL A 128 8.35 7.92 -1.01
CA VAL A 128 8.91 6.58 -1.23
C VAL A 128 9.80 6.08 -0.11
N ASP A 129 10.65 6.95 0.43
CA ASP A 129 11.66 6.57 1.41
C ASP A 129 11.05 6.36 2.81
N VAL A 130 9.82 6.86 2.99
CA VAL A 130 9.16 7.04 4.28
C VAL A 130 7.98 6.09 4.44
N LEU A 131 7.27 5.80 3.35
CA LEU A 131 6.24 4.77 3.33
C LEU A 131 6.89 3.41 3.49
N LYS A 132 6.69 2.83 4.67
CA LYS A 132 7.22 1.53 5.04
C LYS A 132 6.12 0.69 5.70
N ALA A 133 5.91 -0.56 5.33
CA ALA A 133 5.02 -1.58 5.91
C ALA A 133 5.56 -3.01 5.72
N GLU A 134 5.44 -3.84 6.75
CA GLU A 134 5.59 -5.30 6.62
C GLU A 134 4.46 -5.86 5.72
N GLU A 135 4.58 -7.12 5.28
CA GLU A 135 3.54 -7.78 4.48
C GLU A 135 2.19 -7.75 5.23
N GLY A 136 1.14 -7.31 4.55
CA GLY A 136 -0.19 -7.11 5.15
C GLY A 136 -0.40 -5.78 5.88
N GLU A 137 0.65 -5.01 6.20
CA GLU A 137 0.50 -3.72 6.89
C GLU A 137 0.16 -2.55 5.95
N CYS A 138 -0.63 -1.60 6.44
CA CYS A 138 -0.77 -0.30 5.80
C CYS A 138 0.55 0.49 5.91
N PRO A 139 1.13 1.00 4.80
CA PRO A 139 2.42 1.71 4.82
C PRO A 139 2.40 3.03 5.57
N LEU A 140 1.20 3.62 5.71
CA LEU A 140 1.03 4.93 6.32
C LEU A 140 0.78 4.81 7.83
N CYS A 141 -0.22 4.01 8.23
CA CYS A 141 -0.62 3.90 9.63
C CYS A 141 -0.09 2.64 10.33
N GLY A 142 0.42 1.66 9.60
CA GLY A 142 0.99 0.43 10.16
C GLY A 142 -0.03 -0.56 10.68
N TRP A 143 -1.31 -0.39 10.33
CA TRP A 143 -2.34 -1.34 10.72
C TRP A 143 -2.28 -2.58 9.82
N ASP A 144 -2.41 -3.77 10.39
CA ASP A 144 -2.55 -5.00 9.61
C ASP A 144 -3.93 -5.03 8.93
N ILE A 145 -3.92 -4.92 7.61
CA ILE A 145 -5.12 -4.83 6.78
C ILE A 145 -5.26 -6.01 5.82
N GLY A 146 -4.23 -6.88 5.73
CA GLY A 146 -4.05 -7.78 4.61
C GLY A 146 -3.79 -7.04 3.30
N HIS A 147 -2.95 -7.61 2.43
CA HIS A 147 -2.75 -7.12 1.07
C HIS A 147 -3.41 -8.09 0.08
N LEU A 148 -4.08 -7.55 -0.94
CA LEU A 148 -4.55 -8.35 -2.07
C LEU A 148 -3.55 -8.20 -3.22
N HIS A 149 -3.14 -9.33 -3.78
CA HIS A 149 -2.27 -9.38 -4.95
C HIS A 149 -3.11 -9.71 -6.19
N GLU A 150 -3.05 -8.86 -7.21
CA GLU A 150 -3.56 -9.15 -8.56
C GLU A 150 -2.37 -9.20 -9.52
N GLY A 151 -1.85 -10.41 -9.74
CA GLY A 151 -0.61 -10.62 -10.51
C GLY A 151 0.57 -9.89 -9.86
N TYR A 152 1.08 -8.89 -10.56
CA TYR A 152 2.20 -8.05 -10.13
C TYR A 152 1.78 -6.80 -9.34
N ALA A 153 0.49 -6.52 -9.25
CA ALA A 153 -0.02 -5.34 -8.55
C ALA A 153 -0.39 -5.70 -7.11
N VAL A 154 0.04 -4.88 -6.15
CA VAL A 154 -0.46 -4.94 -4.78
C VAL A 154 -1.47 -3.82 -4.61
N GLU A 155 -2.75 -4.17 -4.48
CA GLU A 155 -3.79 -3.20 -4.20
C GLU A 155 -3.91 -2.98 -2.69
N ILE A 156 -3.77 -1.73 -2.27
CA ILE A 156 -3.84 -1.31 -0.88
C ILE A 156 -4.99 -0.33 -0.74
N LYS A 157 -5.94 -0.71 0.10
CA LYS A 157 -7.08 0.12 0.50
C LYS A 157 -7.26 -0.02 2.01
N CYS A 158 -6.63 0.86 2.78
CA CYS A 158 -6.66 0.78 4.24
C CYS A 158 -8.01 1.29 4.79
N PRO A 159 -8.85 0.41 5.39
CA PRO A 159 -10.13 0.83 5.97
C PRO A 159 -9.97 1.59 7.30
N ILE A 160 -8.73 1.75 7.78
CA ILE A 160 -8.42 2.32 9.09
C ILE A 160 -8.04 3.80 8.94
N CYS A 161 -7.07 4.11 8.10
CA CYS A 161 -6.60 5.48 7.87
C CYS A 161 -7.08 6.07 6.54
N GLY A 162 -7.62 5.26 5.62
CA GLY A 162 -8.03 5.70 4.29
C GLY A 162 -6.92 5.79 3.25
N TYR A 163 -5.69 5.44 3.61
CA TYR A 163 -4.60 5.35 2.65
C TYR A 163 -4.93 4.31 1.57
N HIS A 164 -4.64 4.67 0.33
CA HIS A 164 -4.74 3.76 -0.80
C HIS A 164 -3.63 4.00 -1.81
N ASN A 165 -3.49 3.09 -2.76
CA ASN A 165 -2.70 3.30 -3.96
C ASN A 165 -3.56 3.09 -5.20
N GLU A 166 -3.07 3.59 -6.32
CA GLU A 166 -3.58 3.30 -7.65
C GLU A 166 -2.53 2.48 -8.41
N PHE A 167 -3.00 1.63 -9.31
CA PHE A 167 -2.15 0.85 -10.18
C PHE A 167 -2.29 1.35 -11.62
N LYS A 168 -1.17 1.45 -12.34
CA LYS A 168 -1.17 1.86 -13.73
C LYS A 168 -0.32 0.94 -14.59
N GLU A 169 -0.91 0.52 -15.71
CA GLU A 169 -0.24 -0.20 -16.79
C GLU A 169 -0.10 0.70 -18.02
N GLU A 170 1.05 0.61 -18.66
CA GLU A 170 1.35 1.27 -19.92
C GLU A 170 1.69 0.19 -20.95
N PHE A 171 0.75 -0.04 -21.87
CA PHE A 171 0.93 -0.97 -22.97
C PHE A 171 1.62 -0.28 -24.15
N PRO A 172 2.61 -0.93 -24.79
CA PRO A 172 3.19 -0.42 -26.03
C PRO A 172 2.16 -0.42 -27.16
N GLU A 173 2.25 0.56 -28.07
CA GLU A 173 1.32 0.65 -29.21
C GLU A 173 1.44 -0.53 -30.18
N LYS A 174 2.63 -1.15 -30.27
CA LYS A 174 2.91 -2.29 -31.16
C LYS A 174 3.95 -3.21 -30.54
N GLU A 175 3.86 -4.50 -30.85
CA GLU A 175 4.94 -5.44 -30.53
C GLU A 175 6.21 -5.07 -31.32
N PRO A 176 7.39 -5.08 -30.65
CA PRO A 176 8.65 -4.87 -31.34
C PRO A 176 8.95 -6.05 -32.28
N PRO A 177 9.73 -5.83 -33.35
CA PRO A 177 10.17 -6.92 -34.24
C PRO A 177 10.85 -8.06 -33.44
N PRO A 178 10.66 -9.33 -33.83
CA PRO A 178 11.22 -10.48 -33.09
C PRO A 178 12.72 -10.41 -32.83
N GLU A 179 13.46 -9.74 -33.72
CA GLU A 179 14.92 -9.50 -33.63
C GLU A 179 15.32 -8.68 -32.40
N VAL A 180 14.50 -7.69 -32.01
CA VAL A 180 14.74 -6.82 -30.85
C VAL A 180 14.68 -7.62 -29.55
N CYS A 181 13.86 -8.66 -29.53
CA CYS A 181 13.61 -9.49 -28.35
C CYS A 181 14.21 -10.89 -28.44
N ALA A 182 15.05 -11.16 -29.45
CA ALA A 182 15.62 -12.48 -29.72
C ALA A 182 16.45 -13.03 -28.56
N LYS A 183 16.99 -12.15 -27.71
CA LYS A 183 17.74 -12.50 -26.50
C LYS A 183 16.87 -13.01 -25.33
N PHE A 184 15.55 -12.88 -25.42
CA PHE A 184 14.61 -13.30 -24.37
C PHE A 184 13.82 -14.52 -24.79
N GLU A 185 13.75 -15.51 -23.90
CA GLU A 185 12.95 -16.72 -24.09
C GLU A 185 11.46 -16.35 -24.22
N LYS A 186 10.80 -16.99 -25.18
CA LYS A 186 9.35 -16.85 -25.39
C LYS A 186 8.67 -18.03 -24.70
N SER A 187 7.67 -17.75 -23.88
CA SER A 187 6.89 -18.81 -23.24
C SER A 187 5.99 -19.50 -24.28
N GLU A 188 5.90 -20.82 -24.21
CA GLU A 188 4.97 -21.62 -25.02
C GLU A 188 3.55 -21.66 -24.43
N GLU A 189 3.40 -21.31 -23.14
CA GLU A 189 2.13 -21.23 -22.43
C GLU A 189 1.85 -19.79 -21.95
N ALA A 190 0.60 -19.35 -22.05
CA ALA A 190 0.11 -18.18 -21.32
C ALA A 190 -0.05 -18.59 -19.85
N GLY A 191 0.48 -17.76 -18.94
CA GLY A 191 0.60 -18.06 -17.51
C GLY A 191 -0.68 -18.45 -16.79
#